data_AF-A0A2R7K1L9-F1
#
_entry.id   AF-A0A2R7K1L9-F1
#
_cell.length_a   1.000
_cell.length_b   1.000
_cell.length_c   1.000
_cell.angle_alpha   90.00
_cell.angle_beta   90.00
_cell.angle_gamma   90.00
#
_symmetry.space_group_name_H-M   'P 1'
#
loop_
_entity.id
_entity.type
_entity.pdbx_description
1 polymer ?
#
loop_
_entity_poly.entity_id
_entity_poly.type
_entity_poly.pdbx_seq_one_letter_code
_entity_poly.pdbx_strand_id
1 'polypeptide(L)'
;MKKIGIALILLMSVFAHAQVSINVNIGTPPNWGPQGNDDSRYYYLPDIDIYYDVAKSQYIYDNNGKWMRQNRLPERYRQYDLYGGYKVVLNDYKGDAPYTYHNKHRAN
;
A
#
# COMPACT_ATOMS: atom_id res chain seq x y z
N MET A 1 17.15 54.99 9.81
CA MET A 1 16.04 54.33 9.08
C MET A 1 16.63 53.46 7.97
N LYS A 2 16.02 52.30 7.66
CA LYS A 2 16.45 51.28 6.65
C LYS A 2 17.19 50.04 7.22
N LYS A 3 16.56 49.34 8.16
CA LYS A 3 16.86 47.90 8.46
C LYS A 3 15.57 47.08 8.60
N ILE A 4 14.52 47.45 7.88
CA ILE A 4 13.19 46.81 7.98
C ILE A 4 12.90 45.92 6.75
N GLY A 5 13.70 46.03 5.68
CA GLY A 5 13.39 45.37 4.40
C GLY A 5 13.73 43.88 4.30
N ILE A 6 14.54 43.31 5.20
CA ILE A 6 15.03 41.93 5.06
C ILE A 6 14.16 40.91 5.81
N ALA A 7 13.41 41.34 6.83
CA ALA A 7 12.56 40.45 7.64
C ALA A 7 11.29 39.98 6.91
N LEU A 8 10.83 40.67 5.85
CA LEU A 8 9.61 40.30 5.13
C LEU A 8 9.81 39.15 4.12
N ILE A 9 11.04 38.86 3.69
CA ILE A 9 11.29 37.84 2.65
C ILE A 9 11.31 36.42 3.24
N LEU A 10 11.49 36.29 4.56
CA LEU A 10 11.58 35.01 5.26
C LEU A 10 10.23 34.41 5.69
N LEU A 11 9.12 35.17 5.59
CA LEU A 11 7.80 34.70 6.04
C LEU A 11 6.95 34.00 4.98
N MET A 12 7.37 33.96 3.70
CA MET A 12 6.57 33.36 2.62
C MET A 12 6.88 31.87 2.35
N SER A 13 7.77 31.24 3.13
CA SER A 13 8.29 29.90 2.83
C SER A 13 7.43 28.73 3.36
N VAL A 14 6.30 29.00 4.01
CA VAL A 14 5.47 27.97 4.63
C VAL A 14 4.16 27.84 3.87
N PHE A 15 3.65 26.62 3.75
CA PHE A 15 2.48 26.20 2.97
C PHE A 15 2.73 25.77 1.51
N ALA A 16 3.84 25.07 1.25
CA ALA A 16 3.88 24.13 0.14
C ALA A 16 3.08 22.87 0.49
N HIS A 17 1.75 22.90 0.32
CA HIS A 17 0.92 21.69 0.34
C HIS A 17 1.16 20.93 -0.97
N ALA A 18 2.20 20.10 -1.01
CA ALA A 18 2.41 19.19 -2.12
C ALA A 18 1.34 18.08 -2.06
N GLN A 19 0.21 18.27 -2.73
CA GLN A 19 -0.73 17.19 -3.01
C GLN A 19 -0.15 16.36 -4.15
N VAL A 20 0.55 15.28 -3.82
CA VAL A 20 1.06 14.32 -4.81
C VAL A 20 -0.10 13.42 -5.22
N SER A 21 -0.67 13.65 -6.40
CA SER A 21 -1.58 12.70 -7.02
C SER A 21 -0.75 11.62 -7.71
N ILE A 22 -0.76 10.40 -7.16
CA ILE A 22 -0.14 9.25 -7.82
C ILE A 22 -1.21 8.54 -8.64
N ASN A 23 -1.08 8.60 -9.96
CA ASN A 23 -1.89 7.79 -10.87
C ASN A 23 -1.46 6.32 -10.75
N VAL A 24 -2.21 5.54 -9.99
CA VAL A 24 -2.00 4.09 -9.88
C VAL A 24 -2.81 3.39 -10.96
N ASN A 25 -2.12 2.67 -11.86
CA ASN A 25 -2.78 1.70 -12.73
C ASN A 25 -3.14 0.49 -11.85
N ILE A 26 -4.39 0.37 -11.42
CA ILE A 26 -4.82 -0.68 -10.47
C ILE A 26 -4.73 -2.07 -11.11
N GLY A 27 -4.87 -2.17 -12.44
CA GLY A 27 -4.88 -3.44 -13.15
C GLY A 27 -6.20 -4.19 -12.96
N THR A 28 -6.24 -5.45 -13.40
CA THR A 28 -7.41 -6.32 -13.22
C THR A 28 -7.22 -7.17 -11.97
N PRO A 29 -8.12 -7.09 -10.98
CA PRO A 29 -8.12 -7.98 -9.82
C PRO A 29 -8.11 -9.46 -10.23
N PRO A 30 -7.40 -10.32 -9.48
CA PRO A 30 -7.50 -11.76 -9.68
C PRO A 30 -8.91 -12.25 -9.36
N ASN A 31 -9.34 -13.37 -9.95
CA ASN A 31 -10.68 -13.92 -9.75
C ASN A 31 -11.04 -14.24 -8.28
N TRP A 32 -10.03 -14.51 -7.45
CA TRP A 32 -10.21 -14.75 -6.02
C TRP A 32 -10.31 -13.47 -5.19
N GLY A 33 -10.00 -12.31 -5.78
CA GLY A 33 -10.08 -11.01 -5.15
C GLY A 33 -11.51 -10.58 -4.81
N PRO A 34 -11.69 -9.50 -4.03
CA PRO A 34 -12.99 -8.93 -3.72
C PRO A 34 -13.76 -8.54 -4.99
N GLN A 35 -15.04 -8.89 -5.06
CA GLN A 35 -15.92 -8.51 -6.18
C GLN A 35 -16.67 -7.21 -5.85
N GLY A 36 -16.86 -6.33 -6.85
CA GLY A 36 -17.75 -5.17 -6.75
C GLY A 36 -17.10 -3.78 -6.83
N ASN A 37 -16.14 -3.58 -7.75
CA ASN A 37 -15.32 -2.35 -7.88
C ASN A 37 -14.49 -2.06 -6.64
N ASP A 38 -13.38 -2.78 -6.53
CA ASP A 38 -12.35 -2.45 -5.58
C ASP A 38 -11.25 -1.64 -6.28
N ASP A 39 -11.27 -0.32 -6.05
CA ASP A 39 -10.26 0.63 -6.55
C ASP A 39 -8.93 0.52 -5.80
N SER A 40 -8.78 -0.48 -4.93
CA SER A 40 -7.56 -0.69 -4.16
C SER A 40 -6.55 -1.53 -4.90
N ARG A 41 -5.33 -1.01 -4.95
CA ARG A 41 -4.16 -1.72 -5.47
C ARG A 41 -3.74 -2.91 -4.61
N TYR A 42 -4.08 -2.92 -3.32
CA TYR A 42 -3.54 -3.86 -2.36
C TYR A 42 -4.62 -4.62 -1.61
N TYR A 43 -4.47 -5.95 -1.54
CA TYR A 43 -5.22 -6.82 -0.65
C TYR A 43 -4.30 -7.35 0.43
N TYR A 44 -4.71 -7.28 1.68
CA TYR A 44 -4.04 -7.96 2.79
C TYR A 44 -4.78 -9.25 3.09
N LEU A 45 -4.03 -10.34 3.25
CA LEU A 45 -4.52 -11.68 3.56
C LEU A 45 -4.06 -12.01 4.99
N PRO A 46 -4.89 -11.76 6.02
CA PRO A 46 -4.45 -11.81 7.41
C PRO A 46 -4.04 -13.21 7.86
N ASP A 47 -4.73 -14.24 7.38
CA ASP A 47 -4.54 -15.64 7.77
C ASP A 47 -3.11 -16.15 7.47
N ILE A 48 -2.46 -15.58 6.47
CA ILE A 48 -1.09 -15.93 6.06
C ILE A 48 -0.13 -14.75 6.11
N ASP A 49 -0.59 -13.61 6.64
CA ASP A 49 0.16 -12.39 6.87
C ASP A 49 0.90 -11.85 5.64
N ILE A 50 0.22 -11.83 4.48
CA ILE A 50 0.79 -11.35 3.21
C ILE A 50 -0.06 -10.26 2.58
N TYR A 51 0.54 -9.51 1.68
CA TYR A 51 -0.16 -8.60 0.78
C TYR A 51 -0.15 -9.13 -0.65
N TYR A 52 -1.12 -8.69 -1.44
CA TYR A 52 -1.16 -8.87 -2.88
C TYR A 52 -1.28 -7.51 -3.57
N ASP A 53 -0.36 -7.24 -4.50
CA ASP A 53 -0.33 -6.05 -5.36
C ASP A 53 -1.05 -6.38 -6.67
N VAL A 54 -2.26 -5.86 -6.86
CA VAL A 54 -3.09 -6.10 -8.05
C VAL A 54 -2.39 -5.58 -9.30
N ALA A 55 -1.86 -4.36 -9.21
CA ALA A 55 -1.21 -3.68 -10.33
C ALA A 55 -0.01 -4.44 -10.88
N LYS A 56 0.75 -5.10 -9.98
CA LYS A 56 1.95 -5.88 -10.35
C LYS A 56 1.70 -7.38 -10.42
N SER A 57 0.51 -7.85 -10.02
CA SER A 57 0.19 -9.27 -9.86
C SER A 57 1.25 -10.02 -9.03
N GLN A 58 1.59 -9.47 -7.86
CA GLN A 58 2.66 -9.97 -6.98
C GLN A 58 2.21 -10.10 -5.53
N TYR A 59 2.64 -11.16 -4.88
CA TYR A 59 2.57 -11.35 -3.45
C TYR A 59 3.72 -10.64 -2.75
N ILE A 60 3.45 -10.02 -1.61
CA ILE A 60 4.41 -9.33 -0.76
C ILE A 60 4.36 -9.95 0.62
N TYR A 61 5.48 -10.46 1.11
CA TYR A 61 5.53 -11.21 2.36
C TYR A 61 6.80 -10.91 3.14
N ASP A 62 6.74 -11.06 4.47
CA ASP A 62 7.94 -10.99 5.29
C ASP A 62 8.78 -12.26 5.14
N ASN A 63 10.08 -12.06 4.91
CA ASN A 63 11.09 -13.09 4.94
C ASN A 63 12.21 -12.68 5.90
N ASN A 64 12.00 -12.98 7.18
CA ASN A 64 12.96 -12.73 8.26
C ASN A 64 13.30 -11.24 8.41
N GLY A 65 12.26 -10.40 8.48
CA GLY A 65 12.37 -8.94 8.62
C GLY A 65 12.60 -8.19 7.32
N LYS A 66 12.60 -8.88 6.18
CA LYS A 66 12.70 -8.28 4.84
C LYS A 66 11.44 -8.55 4.04
N TRP A 67 10.81 -7.49 3.58
CA TRP A 67 9.66 -7.58 2.68
C TRP A 67 10.11 -7.95 1.28
N MET A 68 9.66 -9.11 0.81
CA MET A 68 9.98 -9.67 -0.49
C MET A 68 8.75 -9.64 -1.39
N ARG A 69 8.96 -9.51 -2.70
CA ARG A 69 7.92 -9.55 -3.73
C ARG A 69 8.11 -10.75 -4.64
N GLN A 70 7.05 -11.51 -4.91
CA GLN A 70 7.08 -12.68 -5.80
C GLN A 70 5.77 -12.82 -6.58
N ASN A 71 5.84 -13.32 -7.82
CA ASN A 71 4.65 -13.56 -8.66
C ASN A 71 3.83 -14.79 -8.25
N ARG A 72 4.36 -15.60 -7.34
CA ARG A 72 3.71 -16.81 -6.82
C ARG A 72 3.61 -16.71 -5.31
N LEU A 73 2.61 -17.40 -4.78
CA LEU A 73 2.42 -17.52 -3.34
C LEU A 73 3.65 -18.22 -2.72
N PRO A 74 4.17 -17.74 -1.59
CA PRO A 74 5.31 -18.38 -0.91
C PRO A 74 5.08 -19.87 -0.67
N GLU A 75 6.15 -20.67 -0.78
CA GLU A 75 6.14 -22.13 -0.62
C GLU A 75 5.34 -22.60 0.61
N ARG A 76 5.57 -21.93 1.73
CA ARG A 76 4.95 -22.16 3.03
C ARG A 76 3.43 -21.98 3.07
N TYR A 77 2.86 -21.25 2.10
CA TYR A 77 1.42 -20.98 2.02
C TYR A 77 0.78 -21.54 0.76
N ARG A 78 1.46 -22.38 -0.03
CA ARG A 78 0.94 -22.88 -1.32
C ARG A 78 -0.41 -23.60 -1.24
N GLN A 79 -0.80 -24.09 -0.06
CA GLN A 79 -2.07 -24.77 0.17
C GLN A 79 -3.20 -23.84 0.67
N TYR A 80 -2.92 -22.55 0.85
CA TYR A 80 -3.92 -21.58 1.29
C TYR A 80 -4.99 -21.37 0.21
N ASP A 81 -6.26 -21.41 0.62
CA ASP A 81 -7.38 -21.13 -0.28
C ASP A 81 -7.61 -19.62 -0.44
N LEU A 82 -7.14 -19.07 -1.55
CA LEU A 82 -7.32 -17.66 -1.89
C LEU A 82 -8.79 -17.29 -2.16
N TYR A 83 -9.62 -18.25 -2.58
CA TYR A 83 -11.02 -17.99 -2.94
C TYR A 83 -11.87 -17.80 -1.69
N GLY A 84 -11.79 -18.73 -0.74
CA GLY A 84 -12.54 -18.68 0.52
C GLY A 84 -11.88 -17.84 1.63
N GLY A 85 -10.57 -17.60 1.53
CA GLY A 85 -9.81 -16.90 2.57
C GLY A 85 -10.25 -15.44 2.78
N TYR A 86 -10.20 -15.00 4.05
CA TYR A 86 -10.51 -13.62 4.40
C TYR A 86 -9.48 -12.67 3.79
N LYS A 87 -9.97 -11.53 3.32
CA LYS A 87 -9.18 -10.55 2.58
C LYS A 87 -9.63 -9.14 2.93
N VAL A 88 -8.65 -8.30 3.28
CA VAL A 88 -8.85 -6.91 3.67
C VAL A 88 -8.38 -6.02 2.53
N VAL A 89 -9.23 -5.07 2.16
CA VAL A 89 -8.99 -4.13 1.09
C VAL A 89 -8.29 -2.88 1.63
N LEU A 90 -7.13 -2.53 1.09
CA LEU A 90 -6.36 -1.37 1.53
C LEU A 90 -6.74 -0.12 0.72
N ASN A 91 -7.86 0.51 1.10
CA ASN A 91 -8.38 1.71 0.45
C ASN A 91 -7.55 2.97 0.73
N ASP A 92 -6.93 3.05 1.92
CA ASP A 92 -6.24 4.24 2.44
C ASP A 92 -4.73 4.31 2.08
N TYR A 93 -4.21 3.33 1.33
CA TYR A 93 -2.79 3.26 0.98
C TYR A 93 -2.52 3.49 -0.52
N LYS A 94 -1.59 4.39 -0.86
CA LYS A 94 -1.27 4.78 -2.26
C LYS A 94 0.23 4.70 -2.64
N GLY A 95 1.08 4.08 -1.83
CA GLY A 95 2.53 3.93 -2.10
C GLY A 95 2.95 2.57 -2.68
N ASP A 96 4.24 2.24 -2.60
CA ASP A 96 4.82 0.95 -3.05
C ASP A 96 5.23 0.00 -1.89
N ALA A 97 5.00 0.40 -0.65
CA ALA A 97 5.35 -0.33 0.57
C ALA A 97 4.11 -0.47 1.48
N PRO A 98 3.10 -1.27 1.11
CA PRO A 98 1.85 -1.40 1.89
C PRO A 98 2.10 -1.89 3.32
N TYR A 99 3.22 -2.56 3.54
CA TYR A 99 3.68 -3.03 4.85
C TYR A 99 4.16 -1.92 5.80
N THR A 100 4.28 -0.66 5.39
CA THR A 100 4.64 0.45 6.29
C THR A 100 3.68 0.57 7.47
N TYR A 101 2.40 0.22 7.29
CA TYR A 101 1.37 0.23 8.33
C TYR A 101 0.96 -1.17 8.78
N HIS A 102 1.86 -2.14 8.66
CA HIS A 102 1.54 -3.55 8.90
C HIS A 102 0.93 -3.85 10.27
N ASN A 103 1.42 -3.20 11.33
CA ASN A 103 0.86 -3.35 12.67
C ASN A 103 -0.62 -2.92 12.75
N LYS A 104 -1.02 -1.90 11.99
CA LYS A 104 -2.42 -1.45 11.89
C LYS A 104 -3.27 -2.49 11.16
N HIS A 105 -2.76 -3.05 10.05
CA HIS A 105 -3.49 -4.03 9.25
C HIS A 105 -3.70 -5.36 9.99
N ARG A 106 -2.74 -5.77 10.82
CA ARG A 106 -2.82 -6.99 11.65
C ARG A 106 -3.80 -6.90 12.82
N ALA A 107 -4.15 -5.70 13.24
CA ALA A 107 -5.01 -5.46 14.41
C ALA A 107 -6.50 -5.35 14.06
N ASN A 108 -6.84 -5.33 12.76
CA ASN A 108 -8.21 -5.34 12.24
C ASN A 108 -8.70 -6.77 12.03
#